data_AF-V2V780-F1
#
_entry.id   AF-V2V780-F1
#
_cell.length_a   1.000
_cell.length_b   1.000
_cell.length_c   1.000
_cell.angle_alpha   90.00
_cell.angle_beta   90.00
_cell.angle_gamma   90.00
#
_symmetry.space_group_name_H-M   'P 1'
#
loop_
_entity.id
_entity.type
_entity.pdbx_description
1 polymer ?
#
loop_
_entity_poly.entity_id
_entity_poly.type
_entity_poly.pdbx_seq_one_letter_code
_entity_poly.pdbx_strand_id
1 'polypeptide(L)'
;MTLMNKDLNKELPMKKKNKYSKRSARLWLEQAIAYYESSKLLVDSGLGLATYPIITLQAFSIECSLKCLLLCCNGEPESGHHLIKLFRSLPNKVQAKICNDFHTTHHYEFVKCIKLISRDFMDSRYFIEKLEEKGKSRAFYSGYIELIGIFLIEFAKQNEYFLRSFNKN
;
A
#
# COMPACT_ATOMS: atom_id res chain seq x y z
N MET A 1 -21.61 -31.83 10.30
CA MET A 1 -22.67 -30.83 10.02
C MET A 1 -22.20 -29.52 10.65
N THR A 2 -21.41 -28.74 9.91
CA THR A 2 -20.65 -27.62 10.47
C THR A 2 -21.37 -26.33 10.10
N LEU A 3 -21.83 -25.60 11.13
CA LEU A 3 -22.53 -24.33 11.00
C LEU A 3 -21.62 -23.30 10.33
N MET A 4 -21.94 -22.94 9.08
CA MET A 4 -21.39 -21.75 8.42
C MET A 4 -21.91 -20.50 9.14
N ASN A 5 -21.01 -19.75 9.76
CA ASN A 5 -21.28 -18.43 10.31
C ASN A 5 -21.78 -17.49 9.20
N LYS A 6 -23.09 -17.20 9.21
CA LYS A 6 -23.80 -16.31 8.27
C LYS A 6 -23.65 -14.81 8.57
N ASP A 7 -22.81 -14.42 9.54
CA ASP A 7 -22.80 -13.04 10.06
C ASP A 7 -21.78 -12.08 9.42
N LEU A 8 -21.19 -12.44 8.27
CA LEU A 8 -20.27 -11.54 7.53
C LEU A 8 -20.98 -10.56 6.57
N ASN A 9 -22.32 -10.62 6.44
CA ASN A 9 -23.09 -9.82 5.49
C ASN A 9 -23.76 -8.56 6.06
N LYS A 10 -23.36 -8.06 7.24
CA LYS A 10 -23.77 -6.71 7.65
C LYS A 10 -22.96 -5.68 6.87
N GLU A 11 -23.51 -5.31 5.70
CA GLU A 11 -23.05 -4.23 4.84
C GLU A 11 -22.75 -2.98 5.69
N LEU A 12 -21.48 -2.56 5.69
CA LEU A 12 -21.13 -1.19 6.07
C LEU A 12 -21.97 -0.25 5.20
N PRO A 13 -22.58 0.81 5.76
CA PRO A 13 -23.41 1.73 4.98
C PRO A 13 -22.55 2.37 3.90
N MET A 14 -22.63 1.84 2.67
CA MET A 14 -21.97 2.42 1.52
C MET A 14 -22.72 3.70 1.17
N LYS A 15 -22.13 4.86 1.53
CA LYS A 15 -22.53 6.15 0.94
C LYS A 15 -22.57 5.95 -0.59
N LYS A 16 -23.65 6.41 -1.25
CA LYS A 16 -23.88 6.24 -2.69
C LYS A 16 -22.59 6.55 -3.47
N LYS A 17 -21.92 5.52 -4.01
CA LYS A 17 -20.65 5.66 -4.73
C LYS A 17 -20.88 6.39 -6.05
N ASN A 18 -20.32 7.58 -6.18
CA ASN A 18 -20.30 8.33 -7.43
C ASN A 18 -19.51 7.56 -8.52
N LYS A 19 -19.98 7.48 -9.76
CA LYS A 19 -19.27 6.85 -10.91
C LYS A 19 -17.83 7.37 -11.07
N TYR A 20 -17.59 8.63 -10.73
CA TYR A 20 -16.25 9.23 -10.70
C TYR A 20 -15.30 8.55 -9.69
N SER A 21 -15.80 8.12 -8.52
CA SER A 21 -14.97 7.45 -7.49
C SER A 21 -14.43 6.09 -7.96
N LYS A 22 -15.17 5.36 -8.79
CA LYS A 22 -14.77 4.04 -9.29
C LYS A 22 -13.65 4.13 -10.33
N ARG A 23 -13.80 5.02 -11.31
CA ARG A 23 -12.76 5.28 -12.32
C ARG A 23 -11.47 5.76 -11.66
N SER A 24 -11.58 6.69 -10.71
CA SER A 24 -10.43 7.19 -9.97
C SER A 24 -9.75 6.11 -9.13
N ALA A 25 -10.50 5.18 -8.51
CA ALA A 25 -9.91 4.08 -7.74
C ALA A 25 -9.11 3.12 -8.64
N ARG A 26 -9.63 2.82 -9.84
CA ARG A 26 -8.92 2.00 -10.82
C ARG A 26 -7.61 2.65 -11.26
N LEU A 27 -7.63 3.95 -11.56
CA LEU A 27 -6.43 4.69 -11.95
C LEU A 27 -5.37 4.68 -10.83
N TRP A 28 -5.78 4.81 -9.57
CA TRP A 28 -4.86 4.67 -8.43
C TRP A 28 -4.22 3.28 -8.36
N LEU A 29 -4.98 2.22 -8.62
CA LEU A 29 -4.44 0.85 -8.65
C LEU A 29 -3.49 0.65 -9.84
N GLU A 30 -3.84 1.13 -11.02
CA GLU A 30 -2.97 1.06 -12.21
C GLU A 30 -1.65 1.81 -11.96
N GLN A 31 -1.71 2.99 -11.32
CA GLN A 31 -0.52 3.73 -10.94
C GLN A 31 0.31 3.01 -9.86
N ALA A 32 -0.34 2.37 -8.89
CA ALA A 32 0.36 1.56 -7.88
C ALA A 32 1.14 0.41 -8.51
N ILE A 33 0.54 -0.29 -9.47
CA ILE A 33 1.17 -1.37 -10.24
C ILE A 33 2.34 -0.81 -11.05
N ALA A 34 2.15 0.29 -11.78
CA ALA A 34 3.20 0.89 -12.59
C ALA A 34 4.44 1.25 -11.76
N TYR A 35 4.26 1.85 -10.58
CA TYR A 35 5.37 2.14 -9.67
C TYR A 35 6.07 0.87 -9.14
N TYR A 36 5.30 -0.16 -8.79
CA TYR A 36 5.86 -1.43 -8.32
C TYR A 36 6.70 -2.12 -9.41
N GLU A 37 6.14 -2.30 -10.60
CA GLU A 37 6.83 -2.93 -11.73
C GLU A 37 8.07 -2.13 -12.16
N SER A 38 7.98 -0.79 -12.18
CA SER A 38 9.15 0.06 -12.45
C SER A 38 10.26 -0.14 -11.44
N SER A 39 9.91 -0.39 -10.16
CA SER A 39 10.92 -0.70 -9.13
C SER A 39 11.62 -2.04 -9.40
N LYS A 40 10.91 -3.04 -9.95
CA LYS A 40 11.49 -4.34 -10.31
C LYS A 40 12.50 -4.21 -11.45
N LEU A 41 12.21 -3.40 -12.46
CA LEU A 41 13.16 -3.11 -13.54
C LEU A 41 14.48 -2.51 -13.01
N LEU A 42 14.42 -1.67 -11.97
CA LEU A 42 15.61 -1.12 -11.34
C LEU A 42 16.37 -2.15 -10.51
N VAL A 43 15.69 -3.08 -9.84
CA VAL A 43 16.31 -4.22 -9.16
C VAL A 43 17.12 -5.05 -10.17
N ASP A 44 16.52 -5.35 -11.32
CA ASP A 44 17.13 -6.20 -12.34
C ASP A 44 18.30 -5.51 -13.07
N SER A 45 18.38 -4.18 -13.02
CA SER A 45 19.45 -3.40 -13.66
C SER A 45 20.84 -3.59 -13.03
N GLY A 46 20.91 -4.06 -11.78
CA GLY A 46 22.17 -4.21 -11.04
C GLY A 46 22.89 -2.89 -10.68
N LEU A 47 22.26 -1.73 -10.90
CA LEU A 47 22.85 -0.42 -10.59
C LEU A 47 22.98 -0.23 -9.07
N GLY A 48 24.20 -0.05 -8.57
CA GLY A 48 24.48 0.02 -7.12
C GLY A 48 23.75 1.14 -6.35
N LEU A 49 23.42 2.25 -7.02
CA LEU A 49 22.67 3.37 -6.40
C LEU A 49 21.16 3.27 -6.65
N ALA A 50 20.66 2.22 -7.30
CA ALA A 50 19.24 2.07 -7.59
C ALA A 50 18.38 1.83 -6.33
N THR A 51 18.99 1.48 -5.19
CA THR A 51 18.25 1.27 -3.94
C THR A 51 17.37 2.47 -3.55
N TYR A 52 17.84 3.71 -3.75
CA TYR A 52 17.07 4.92 -3.42
C TYR A 52 15.84 5.13 -4.32
N PRO A 53 15.97 5.10 -5.66
CA PRO A 53 14.80 5.16 -6.52
C PRO A 53 13.87 3.94 -6.33
N ILE A 54 14.39 2.74 -6.03
CA ILE A 54 13.56 1.57 -5.70
C ILE A 54 12.67 1.86 -4.48
N ILE A 55 13.25 2.35 -3.37
CA ILE A 55 12.49 2.72 -2.16
C ILE A 55 11.42 3.76 -2.49
N THR A 56 11.77 4.74 -3.31
CA THR A 56 10.89 5.83 -3.73
C THR A 56 9.69 5.30 -4.50
N LEU A 57 9.94 4.47 -5.51
CA LEU A 57 8.89 3.88 -6.34
C LEU A 57 8.00 2.94 -5.53
N GLN A 58 8.56 2.10 -4.66
CA GLN A 58 7.75 1.23 -3.83
C GLN A 58 6.95 2.00 -2.77
N ALA A 59 7.48 3.08 -2.20
CA ALA A 59 6.72 3.96 -1.31
C ALA A 59 5.52 4.59 -2.05
N PHE A 60 5.71 5.05 -3.28
CA PHE A 60 4.59 5.56 -4.10
C PHE A 60 3.58 4.48 -4.48
N SER A 61 4.03 3.27 -4.77
CA SER A 61 3.14 2.13 -5.00
C SER A 61 2.23 1.87 -3.80
N ILE A 62 2.78 1.90 -2.60
CA ILE A 62 2.05 1.74 -1.33
C ILE A 62 1.07 2.90 -1.12
N GLU A 63 1.51 4.13 -1.36
CA GLU A 63 0.65 5.31 -1.28
C GLU A 63 -0.57 5.20 -2.21
N CYS A 64 -0.34 4.90 -3.48
CA CYS A 64 -1.38 4.74 -4.49
C CYS A 64 -2.34 3.59 -4.13
N SER A 65 -1.82 2.49 -3.59
CA SER A 65 -2.64 1.37 -3.12
C SER A 65 -3.55 1.79 -1.96
N LEU A 66 -3.02 2.51 -0.97
CA LEU A 66 -3.83 3.02 0.16
C LEU A 66 -4.89 4.02 -0.31
N LYS A 67 -4.56 4.90 -1.26
CA LYS A 67 -5.52 5.83 -1.88
C LYS A 67 -6.64 5.10 -2.63
N CYS A 68 -6.30 4.05 -3.37
CA CYS A 68 -7.28 3.17 -4.01
C CYS A 68 -8.22 2.55 -2.96
N LEU A 69 -7.66 1.97 -1.89
CA LEU A 69 -8.44 1.34 -0.82
C LEU A 69 -9.36 2.33 -0.09
N LEU A 70 -8.85 3.53 0.23
CA LEU A 70 -9.63 4.60 0.84
C LEU A 70 -10.79 5.04 -0.04
N LEU A 71 -10.53 5.28 -1.33
CA LEU A 71 -11.55 5.68 -2.28
C LEU A 71 -12.61 4.59 -2.45
N CYS A 72 -12.21 3.31 -2.42
CA CYS A 72 -13.15 2.19 -2.43
C CYS A 72 -13.99 2.08 -1.14
N CYS A 73 -13.43 2.43 0.02
CA CYS A 73 -14.14 2.35 1.31
C CYS A 73 -15.07 3.56 1.53
N ASN A 74 -14.54 4.76 1.32
CA ASN A 74 -15.13 6.02 1.77
C ASN A 74 -15.82 6.77 0.63
N GLY A 75 -15.49 6.46 -0.63
CA GLY A 75 -16.05 7.13 -1.82
C GLY A 75 -15.44 8.50 -2.12
N GLU A 76 -14.53 8.99 -1.28
CA GLU A 76 -13.87 10.28 -1.41
C GLU A 76 -12.34 10.11 -1.49
N PRO A 77 -11.66 10.93 -2.32
CA PRO A 77 -10.21 10.92 -2.38
C PRO A 77 -9.63 11.53 -1.10
N GLU A 78 -8.65 10.86 -0.51
CA GLU A 78 -7.89 11.39 0.62
C GLU A 78 -6.69 12.20 0.11
N SER A 79 -6.52 13.41 0.65
CA SER A 79 -5.40 14.27 0.31
C SER A 79 -4.15 13.91 1.14
N GLY A 80 -2.96 14.15 0.58
CA GLY A 80 -1.69 13.91 1.25
C GLY A 80 -1.02 12.57 0.93
N HIS A 81 0.13 12.35 1.57
CA HIS A 81 1.13 11.34 1.18
C HIS A 81 1.64 10.51 2.38
N HIS A 82 1.18 10.81 3.59
CA HIS A 82 1.68 10.13 4.79
C HIS A 82 1.08 8.73 4.92
N LEU A 83 1.87 7.70 4.61
CA LEU A 83 1.44 6.30 4.57
C LEU A 83 0.68 5.85 5.83
N ILE A 84 1.18 6.20 7.02
CA ILE A 84 0.52 5.82 8.28
C ILE A 84 -0.82 6.53 8.48
N LYS A 85 -0.96 7.79 8.02
CA LYS A 85 -2.22 8.52 8.10
C LYS A 85 -3.23 7.92 7.13
N LEU A 86 -2.82 7.68 5.88
CA LEU A 86 -3.64 7.01 4.87
C LEU A 86 -4.15 5.65 5.36
N PHE A 87 -3.28 4.83 5.94
CA PHE A 87 -3.69 3.55 6.53
C PHE A 87 -4.70 3.72 7.66
N ARG A 88 -4.48 4.66 8.58
CA ARG A 88 -5.38 4.94 9.71
C ARG A 88 -6.73 5.52 9.30
N SER A 89 -6.83 6.13 8.11
CA SER A 89 -8.09 6.62 7.56
C SER A 89 -8.98 5.51 6.98
N LEU A 90 -8.46 4.27 6.84
CA LEU A 90 -9.26 3.13 6.43
C LEU A 90 -10.25 2.72 7.53
N PRO A 91 -11.38 2.08 7.21
CA PRO A 91 -12.25 1.50 8.25
C PRO A 91 -11.50 0.50 9.14
N ASN A 92 -11.75 0.51 10.46
CA ASN A 92 -11.07 -0.37 11.43
C ASN A 92 -11.09 -1.84 11.03
N LYS A 93 -12.20 -2.32 10.46
CA LYS A 93 -12.33 -3.71 9.96
C LYS A 93 -11.34 -4.01 8.82
N VAL A 94 -11.13 -3.05 7.92
CA VAL A 94 -10.18 -3.17 6.80
C VAL A 94 -8.75 -3.11 7.32
N GLN A 95 -8.45 -2.20 8.25
CA GLN A 95 -7.14 -2.13 8.92
C GLN A 95 -6.78 -3.45 9.59
N ALA A 96 -7.70 -4.00 10.41
CA ALA A 96 -7.50 -5.27 11.10
C ALA A 96 -7.27 -6.42 10.11
N LYS A 97 -8.04 -6.47 9.02
CA LYS A 97 -7.88 -7.50 7.99
C LYS A 97 -6.51 -7.40 7.29
N ILE A 98 -6.09 -6.21 6.88
CA ILE A 98 -4.77 -5.98 6.29
C ILE A 98 -3.66 -6.45 7.24
N CYS A 99 -3.72 -6.05 8.52
CA CYS A 99 -2.71 -6.45 9.50
C CYS A 99 -2.67 -7.97 9.70
N ASN A 100 -3.83 -8.61 9.81
CA ASN A 100 -3.93 -10.05 10.02
C ASN A 100 -3.44 -10.85 8.80
N ASP A 101 -3.92 -10.51 7.61
CA ASP A 101 -3.58 -11.21 6.36
C ASP A 101 -2.08 -11.04 6.06
N PHE A 102 -1.53 -9.84 6.24
CA PHE A 102 -0.10 -9.58 6.04
C PHE A 102 0.77 -10.34 7.04
N HIS A 103 0.39 -10.34 8.31
CA HIS A 103 1.13 -11.07 9.35
C HIS A 103 1.09 -12.59 9.10
N THR A 104 -0.07 -13.13 8.72
CA THR A 104 -0.22 -14.55 8.42
C THR A 104 0.63 -14.97 7.23
N THR A 105 0.72 -14.12 6.20
CA THR A 105 1.41 -14.44 4.95
C THR A 105 2.93 -14.25 5.05
N HIS A 106 3.38 -13.22 5.78
CA HIS A 106 4.78 -12.79 5.74
C HIS A 106 5.47 -12.76 7.11
N HIS A 107 4.76 -13.05 8.20
CA HIS A 107 5.26 -12.99 9.58
C HIS A 107 5.83 -11.62 10.00
N TYR A 108 5.38 -10.54 9.37
CA TYR A 108 5.76 -9.17 9.70
C TYR A 108 4.58 -8.37 10.26
N GLU A 109 4.88 -7.37 11.10
CA GLU A 109 3.89 -6.41 11.59
C GLU A 109 3.69 -5.28 10.58
N PHE A 110 2.54 -5.25 9.90
CA PHE A 110 2.24 -4.29 8.84
C PHE A 110 2.50 -2.82 9.26
N VAL A 111 2.00 -2.44 10.45
CA VAL A 111 2.14 -1.05 10.97
C VAL A 111 3.60 -0.68 11.22
N LYS A 112 4.42 -1.62 11.70
CA LYS A 112 5.85 -1.41 11.92
C LYS A 112 6.56 -1.19 10.58
N CYS A 113 6.25 -2.03 9.59
CA CYS A 113 6.81 -1.92 8.25
C CYS A 113 6.42 -0.59 7.57
N ILE A 114 5.16 -0.14 7.62
CA ILE A 114 4.77 1.19 7.07
C ILE A 114 5.55 2.34 7.73
N LYS A 115 5.79 2.28 9.04
CA LYS A 115 6.56 3.31 9.75
C LYS A 115 8.02 3.32 9.29
N LEU A 116 8.62 2.14 9.11
CA LEU A 116 9.98 2.01 8.59
C LEU A 116 10.06 2.59 7.18
N ILE A 117 9.18 2.17 6.27
CA ILE A 117 9.10 2.66 4.89
C ILE A 117 8.95 4.18 4.83
N SER A 118 8.09 4.76 5.68
CA SER A 118 7.92 6.22 5.74
C SER A 118 9.21 6.95 6.10
N ARG A 119 10.02 6.39 7.01
CA ARG A 119 11.33 6.94 7.36
C ARG A 119 12.33 6.72 6.24
N ASP A 120 12.37 5.53 5.68
CA ASP A 120 13.36 5.17 4.65
C ASP A 120 13.11 5.94 3.35
N PHE A 121 11.86 6.25 3.02
CA PHE A 121 11.49 7.16 1.93
C PHE A 121 11.99 8.60 2.16
N MET A 122 11.92 9.08 3.39
CA MET A 122 12.47 10.40 3.73
C MET A 122 14.00 10.38 3.62
N ASP A 123 14.61 9.31 4.12
CA ASP A 123 16.06 9.15 4.17
C ASP A 123 16.68 8.92 2.78
N SER A 124 15.97 8.23 1.87
CA SER A 124 16.46 7.93 0.52
C SER A 124 16.65 9.18 -0.34
N ARG A 125 15.92 10.27 -0.06
CA ARG A 125 16.01 11.53 -0.81
C ARG A 125 17.24 12.37 -0.48
N TYR A 126 17.79 12.19 0.71
CA TYR A 126 18.93 12.99 1.23
C TYR A 126 20.11 12.10 1.61
N PHE A 127 20.27 10.97 0.91
CA PHE A 127 21.28 9.97 1.26
C PHE A 127 22.72 10.51 1.14
N ILE A 128 23.00 11.31 0.11
CA ILE A 128 24.33 11.91 -0.11
C ILE A 128 24.70 12.85 1.04
N GLU A 129 23.78 13.74 1.44
CA GLU A 129 23.96 14.64 2.59
C GLU A 129 24.24 13.84 3.88
N LYS A 130 23.54 12.72 4.09
CA LYS A 130 23.75 11.86 5.27
C LYS A 130 25.05 11.05 5.24
N LEU A 131 25.53 10.66 4.06
CA LEU A 131 26.83 10.01 3.91
C LEU A 131 27.95 10.96 4.32
N GLU A 132 27.87 12.22 3.88
CA GLU A 132 28.86 13.26 4.17
C GLU A 132 28.88 13.66 5.65
N GLU A 133 27.71 13.71 6.31
CA GLU A 133 27.62 14.15 7.71
C GLU A 133 27.98 13.08 8.76
N LYS A 134 27.75 11.78 8.50
CA LYS A 134 27.70 10.78 9.60
C LYS A 134 28.60 9.56 9.46
N GLY A 135 29.26 9.33 8.33
CA GLY A 135 30.10 8.14 8.10
C GLY A 135 29.40 6.80 8.39
N LYS A 136 28.07 6.80 8.47
CA LYS A 136 27.22 5.67 8.86
C LYS A 136 26.13 5.53 7.81
N SER A 137 26.36 4.69 6.80
CA SER A 137 25.27 4.21 5.97
C SER A 137 24.50 3.15 6.76
N ARG A 138 23.19 3.36 6.94
CA ARG A 138 22.31 2.27 7.36
C ARG A 138 22.04 1.44 6.11
N ALA A 139 22.25 0.13 6.18
CA ALA A 139 21.77 -0.77 5.13
C ALA A 139 20.24 -0.65 5.03
N PHE A 140 19.73 -0.22 3.87
CA PHE A 140 18.31 -0.27 3.57
C PHE A 140 17.92 -1.74 3.40
N TYR A 141 17.04 -2.24 4.26
CA TYR A 141 16.59 -3.62 4.18
C TYR A 141 15.39 -3.68 3.23
N SER A 142 15.59 -4.19 2.02
CA SER A 142 14.63 -4.12 0.91
C SER A 142 13.45 -5.10 1.02
N GLY A 143 13.59 -6.16 1.82
CA GLY A 143 12.60 -7.25 1.82
C GLY A 143 11.19 -6.80 2.23
N TYR A 144 11.02 -6.03 3.30
CA TYR A 144 9.67 -5.66 3.76
C TYR A 144 8.96 -4.65 2.86
N ILE A 145 9.69 -3.79 2.15
CA ILE A 145 9.08 -2.76 1.31
C ILE A 145 8.51 -3.37 0.03
N GLU A 146 9.21 -4.35 -0.55
CA GLU A 146 8.70 -5.14 -1.66
C GLU A 146 7.45 -5.94 -1.24
N LEU A 147 7.52 -6.64 -0.10
CA LEU A 147 6.42 -7.44 0.41
C LEU A 147 5.14 -6.61 0.66
N ILE A 148 5.25 -5.41 1.22
CA ILE A 148 4.07 -4.54 1.41
C ILE A 148 3.52 -4.05 0.08
N GLY A 149 4.38 -3.62 -0.85
CA GLY A 149 3.97 -3.11 -2.15
C GLY A 149 3.09 -4.11 -2.89
N ILE A 150 3.59 -5.34 -3.07
CA ILE A 150 2.83 -6.39 -3.76
C ILE A 150 1.60 -6.81 -2.97
N PHE A 151 1.71 -6.95 -1.64
CA PHE A 151 0.59 -7.35 -0.80
C PHE A 151 -0.60 -6.40 -0.94
N LEU A 152 -0.39 -5.08 -0.92
CA LEU A 152 -1.48 -4.11 -1.01
C LEU A 152 -2.12 -4.07 -2.39
N ILE A 153 -1.33 -4.24 -3.45
CA ILE A 153 -1.85 -4.38 -4.82
C ILE A 153 -2.75 -5.61 -4.90
N GLU A 154 -2.29 -6.77 -4.42
CA GLU A 154 -3.06 -8.02 -4.47
C GLU A 154 -4.29 -7.97 -3.55
N PHE A 155 -4.17 -7.36 -2.37
CA PHE A 155 -5.29 -7.13 -1.48
C PHE A 155 -6.39 -6.29 -2.15
N ALA A 156 -6.03 -5.26 -2.91
CA ALA A 156 -6.98 -4.45 -3.66
C ALA A 156 -7.63 -5.21 -4.83
N LYS A 157 -6.87 -6.09 -5.52
CA LYS A 157 -7.37 -6.90 -6.64
C LYS A 157 -8.31 -8.02 -6.21
N GLN A 158 -7.99 -8.72 -5.12
CA GLN A 158 -8.63 -10.01 -4.80
C GLN A 158 -9.84 -9.88 -3.86
N ASN A 159 -10.01 -8.77 -3.15
CA ASN A 159 -11.09 -8.66 -2.18
C ASN A 159 -12.43 -8.35 -2.86
N GLU A 160 -13.42 -9.23 -2.71
CA GLU A 160 -14.77 -9.04 -3.25
C GLU A 160 -15.38 -7.68 -2.88
N TYR A 161 -15.09 -7.18 -1.67
CA TYR A 161 -15.56 -5.87 -1.22
C TYR A 161 -15.06 -4.74 -2.14
N PHE A 162 -13.81 -4.82 -2.61
CA PHE A 162 -13.25 -3.88 -3.58
C PHE A 162 -13.71 -4.20 -5.00
N LEU A 163 -13.76 -5.47 -5.41
CA LEU A 163 -14.27 -5.89 -6.73
C LEU A 163 -15.72 -5.47 -6.99
N ARG A 164 -16.61 -5.55 -5.98
CA ARG A 164 -17.99 -5.03 -6.08
C ARG A 164 -18.03 -3.52 -6.30
N SER A 165 -17.00 -2.80 -5.84
CA SER A 165 -16.83 -1.37 -6.10
C SER A 165 -16.46 -1.11 -7.56
N PHE A 166 -15.83 -2.06 -8.25
CA PHE A 166 -15.43 -1.94 -9.66
C PHE A 166 -16.49 -2.51 -10.64
N ASN A 167 -17.26 -3.52 -10.23
CA ASN A 167 -18.12 -4.31 -11.15
C ASN A 167 -19.61 -3.95 -11.15
N LYS A 168 -20.10 -3.09 -10.24
CA LYS A 168 -21.49 -2.59 -10.32
C LYS A 168 -21.59 -1.48 -11.37
N ASN A 169 -21.84 -1.82 -12.63
CA ASN A 169 -22.34 -0.88 -13.64
C ASN A 169 -23.84 -0.64 -13.43
#